data_AF-A0A3D0QXP4-F1
#
_entry.id   AF-A0A3D0QXP4-F1
#
_cell.length_a   1.000
_cell.length_b   1.000
_cell.length_c   1.000
_cell.angle_alpha   90.00
_cell.angle_beta   90.00
_cell.angle_gamma   90.00
#
_symmetry.space_group_name_H-M   'P 1'
#
loop_
_entity.id
_entity.type
_entity.pdbx_description
1 polymer ?
#
loop_
_entity_poly.entity_id
_entity_poly.type
_entity_poly.pdbx_seq_one_letter_code
_entity_poly.pdbx_strand_id
1 'polypeptide(L)'
;MPSDSLCFVQAPTAQDVDPDRRQALIDCWIDVSNAGGAAGFPFPPIDERDAAPALDAILESLAPATCRLLMALDGDALVGWLTIRRDAFALVAHWGTLHHVQTCTSTRGQGIGSALMNEAHAIARDCQWP
;
A
#
# COMPACT_ATOMS: atom_id res chain seq x y z
N MET A 1 -1.22 -16.90 11.30
CA MET A 1 -2.37 -16.13 11.81
C MET A 1 -1.85 -14.71 12.00
N PRO A 2 -2.45 -13.69 11.38
CA PRO A 2 -2.08 -12.32 11.69
C PRO A 2 -2.24 -12.09 13.20
N SER A 3 -1.31 -11.33 13.78
CA SER A 3 -1.36 -10.91 15.18
C SER A 3 -2.70 -10.22 15.48
N ASP A 4 -3.26 -10.39 16.68
CA ASP A 4 -4.44 -9.63 17.15
C ASP A 4 -4.19 -8.10 17.17
N SER A 5 -2.95 -7.68 16.93
CA SER A 5 -2.52 -6.27 16.83
C SER A 5 -2.46 -5.74 15.40
N LEU A 6 -2.85 -6.53 14.39
CA LEU A 6 -2.89 -6.08 12.99
C LEU A 6 -4.04 -5.07 12.79
N CYS A 7 -3.72 -3.83 12.46
CA CYS A 7 -4.69 -2.81 12.09
C CYS A 7 -4.43 -2.24 10.70
N PHE A 8 -5.48 -1.70 10.08
CA PHE A 8 -5.44 -1.11 8.75
C PHE A 8 -5.76 0.38 8.80
N VAL A 9 -4.93 1.18 8.14
CA VAL A 9 -5.08 2.64 8.10
C VAL A 9 -5.18 3.09 6.64
N GLN A 10 -6.17 3.92 6.33
CA GLN A 10 -6.34 4.52 5.02
C GLN A 10 -5.80 5.96 5.01
N ALA A 11 -5.04 6.30 3.98
CA ALA A 11 -4.61 7.67 3.68
C ALA A 11 -5.21 8.09 2.32
N PRO A 12 -6.30 8.88 2.31
CA PRO A 12 -6.91 9.39 1.08
C PRO A 12 -6.16 10.54 0.43
N THR A 13 -5.28 11.22 1.16
CA THR A 13 -4.42 12.29 0.65
C THR A 13 -2.99 12.12 1.16
N ALA A 14 -2.04 12.78 0.51
CA ALA A 14 -0.65 12.83 0.98
C ALA A 14 -0.52 13.42 2.40
N GLN A 15 -1.44 14.29 2.83
CA GLN A 15 -1.41 14.93 4.15
C GLN A 15 -1.75 13.96 5.29
N ASP A 16 -2.38 12.82 4.97
CA ASP A 16 -2.71 11.77 5.94
C ASP A 16 -1.50 10.85 6.23
N VAL A 17 -0.38 11.08 5.56
CA VAL A 17 0.89 10.35 5.74
C VAL A 17 1.91 11.28 6.40
N ASP A 18 2.15 11.07 7.68
CA ASP A 18 3.18 11.80 8.42
C ASP A 18 4.61 11.39 7.98
N PRO A 19 5.65 12.17 8.35
CA PRO A 19 7.02 11.89 7.93
C PRO A 19 7.55 10.51 8.36
N ASP A 20 7.18 10.02 9.54
CA ASP A 20 7.65 8.73 10.06
C ASP A 20 7.03 7.58 9.25
N ARG A 21 5.73 7.69 8.92
CA ARG A 21 5.04 6.75 8.02
C ARG A 21 5.59 6.81 6.61
N ARG A 22 5.91 8.01 6.10
CA ARG A 22 6.55 8.16 4.79
C ARG A 22 7.89 7.41 4.76
N GLN A 23 8.71 7.55 5.80
CA GLN A 23 9.97 6.82 5.88
C GLN A 23 9.74 5.31 5.94
N ALA A 24 8.80 4.84 6.77
CA ALA A 24 8.49 3.41 6.86
C ALA A 24 8.02 2.80 5.53
N LEU A 25 7.26 3.56 4.73
CA LEU A 25 6.83 3.15 3.38
C LEU A 25 8.04 2.98 2.44
N ILE A 26 9.00 3.90 2.48
CA ILE A 26 10.25 3.84 1.70
C ILE A 26 11.06 2.62 2.11
N ASP A 27 11.29 2.45 3.41
CA ASP A 27 12.12 1.36 3.94
C ASP A 27 11.51 0.00 3.57
N CYS A 28 10.19 -0.16 3.75
CA CYS A 28 9.52 -1.40 3.35
C CYS A 28 9.61 -1.64 1.83
N TRP A 29 9.52 -0.59 0.99
CA TRP A 29 9.66 -0.75 -0.46
C TRP A 29 11.08 -1.20 -0.85
N ILE A 30 12.11 -0.61 -0.24
CA ILE A 30 13.52 -1.00 -0.45
C ILE A 30 13.71 -2.46 -0.04
N ASP A 31 13.27 -2.84 1.15
CA ASP A 31 13.41 -4.20 1.69
C ASP A 31 12.75 -5.24 0.77
N VAL A 32 11.54 -4.96 0.30
CA VAL A 32 10.80 -5.88 -0.59
C VAL A 32 11.49 -5.99 -1.95
N SER A 33 11.92 -4.87 -2.53
CA SER A 33 12.59 -4.86 -3.84
C SER A 33 13.92 -5.60 -3.79
N ASN A 34 14.74 -5.32 -2.77
CA ASN A 34 16.08 -5.90 -2.62
C ASN A 34 16.03 -7.39 -2.25
N ALA A 35 14.95 -7.84 -1.60
CA ALA A 35 14.69 -9.25 -1.37
C ALA A 35 14.14 -9.99 -2.61
N GLY A 36 14.08 -9.35 -3.79
CA GLY A 36 13.57 -9.94 -5.03
C GLY A 36 12.05 -10.06 -5.09
N GLY A 37 11.33 -9.24 -4.30
CA GLY A 37 9.87 -9.12 -4.39
C GLY A 37 9.42 -8.41 -5.67
N ALA A 38 8.19 -8.68 -6.09
CA ALA A 38 7.57 -8.02 -7.25
C ALA A 38 7.13 -6.59 -6.90
N ALA A 39 8.12 -5.70 -6.71
CA ALA A 39 7.92 -4.33 -6.22
C ALA A 39 8.05 -3.25 -7.31
N GLY A 40 8.11 -3.65 -8.59
CA GLY A 40 8.08 -2.74 -9.74
C GLY A 40 9.41 -2.11 -10.13
N PHE A 41 10.52 -2.43 -9.45
CA PHE A 41 11.84 -1.95 -9.84
C PHE A 41 12.58 -2.94 -10.76
N PRO A 42 13.10 -2.49 -11.91
CA PRO A 42 13.74 -3.37 -12.89
C PRO A 42 15.13 -3.87 -12.48
N PHE A 43 15.84 -3.14 -11.60
CA PHE A 43 17.22 -3.45 -11.21
C PHE A 43 17.46 -3.24 -9.71
N PRO A 44 17.34 -4.28 -8.87
CA PRO A 44 17.86 -4.24 -7.51
C PRO A 44 19.41 -4.37 -7.48
N PRO A 45 20.09 -3.88 -6.43
CA PRO A 45 19.53 -3.23 -5.27
C PRO A 45 19.13 -1.78 -5.56
N ILE A 46 18.02 -1.34 -4.95
CA ILE A 46 17.58 0.06 -4.92
C ILE A 46 17.92 0.70 -3.57
N ASP A 47 17.95 2.02 -3.54
CA ASP A 47 18.06 2.81 -2.31
C ASP A 47 16.98 3.90 -2.19
N GLU A 48 17.06 4.71 -1.15
CA GLU A 48 16.11 5.80 -0.87
C GLU A 48 15.99 6.79 -2.04
N ARG A 49 17.06 7.03 -2.80
CA ARG A 49 17.03 7.95 -3.94
C ARG A 49 16.20 7.42 -5.10
N ASP A 50 16.00 6.10 -5.16
CA ASP A 50 15.13 5.46 -6.14
C ASP A 50 13.68 5.37 -5.61
N ALA A 51 13.52 4.99 -4.35
CA ALA A 51 12.22 4.73 -3.73
C ALA A 51 11.45 6.00 -3.36
N ALA A 52 12.13 7.03 -2.85
CA ALA A 52 11.48 8.25 -2.36
C ALA A 52 10.73 9.01 -3.47
N PRO A 53 11.31 9.27 -4.67
CA PRO A 53 10.57 9.95 -5.74
C PRO A 53 9.38 9.12 -6.26
N ALA A 54 9.50 7.79 -6.26
CA ALA A 54 8.42 6.89 -6.66
C ALA A 54 7.28 6.92 -5.64
N LEU A 55 7.59 6.95 -4.34
CA LEU A 55 6.59 7.13 -3.30
C LEU A 55 5.92 8.50 -3.38
N ASP A 56 6.68 9.56 -3.60
CA ASP A 56 6.13 10.92 -3.73
C ASP A 56 5.13 10.99 -4.89
N ALA A 57 5.44 10.40 -6.04
CA ALA A 57 4.51 10.31 -7.17
C ALA A 57 3.22 9.53 -6.82
N ILE A 58 3.31 8.49 -6.00
CA ILE A 58 2.14 7.77 -5.49
C ILE A 58 1.31 8.65 -4.57
N LEU A 59 1.95 9.31 -3.59
CA LEU A 59 1.28 10.18 -2.63
C LEU A 59 0.59 11.37 -3.30
N GLU A 60 1.22 11.98 -4.31
CA GLU A 60 0.63 13.05 -5.13
C GLU A 60 -0.58 12.58 -5.94
N SER A 61 -0.63 11.30 -6.28
CA SER A 61 -1.73 10.71 -7.05
C SER A 61 -2.92 10.28 -6.18
N LEU A 62 -2.80 10.38 -4.85
CA LEU A 62 -3.89 10.10 -3.92
C LEU A 62 -4.99 11.14 -4.10
N ALA A 63 -6.20 10.64 -4.23
CA ALA A 63 -7.36 11.45 -4.50
C ALA A 63 -8.52 10.85 -3.73
N PRO A 64 -9.14 11.61 -2.79
CA PRO A 64 -10.15 11.09 -1.92
C PRO A 64 -11.28 10.40 -2.64
N ALA A 65 -11.56 10.65 -3.92
CA ALA A 65 -12.61 10.03 -4.76
C ALA A 65 -12.18 8.77 -5.54
N THR A 66 -10.89 8.62 -5.85
CA THR A 66 -10.42 7.69 -6.90
C THR A 66 -9.15 6.92 -6.55
N CYS A 67 -8.39 7.34 -5.54
CA CYS A 67 -7.12 6.70 -5.18
C CYS A 67 -6.81 6.89 -3.69
N ARG A 68 -6.58 5.80 -2.96
CA ARG A 68 -6.21 5.83 -1.53
C ARG A 68 -5.06 4.87 -1.26
N LEU A 69 -4.21 5.22 -0.30
CA LEU A 69 -3.18 4.32 0.23
C LEU A 69 -3.76 3.53 1.40
N LEU A 70 -3.54 2.22 1.42
CA LEU A 70 -3.87 1.32 2.53
C LEU A 70 -2.57 0.83 3.16
N MET A 71 -2.42 1.04 4.46
CA MET A 71 -1.28 0.58 5.25
C MET A 71 -1.74 -0.50 6.25
N ALA A 72 -0.95 -1.56 6.38
CA ALA A 72 -1.09 -2.57 7.42
C ALA A 72 -0.03 -2.32 8.50
N LEU A 73 -0.48 -2.19 9.75
CA LEU A 73 0.37 -1.98 10.91
C LEU A 73 0.23 -3.15 11.89
N ASP A 74 1.34 -3.68 12.40
CA ASP A 74 1.35 -4.58 13.56
C ASP A 74 1.85 -3.78 14.77
N GLY A 75 0.94 -3.34 15.63
CA GLY A 75 1.22 -2.23 16.56
C GLY A 75 1.49 -0.93 15.80
N ASP A 76 2.65 -0.31 16.03
CA ASP A 76 3.09 0.91 15.33
C ASP A 76 3.97 0.61 14.10
N ALA A 77 4.31 -0.66 13.86
CA ALA A 77 5.22 -1.03 12.78
C ALA A 77 4.47 -1.26 11.46
N LEU A 78 4.89 -0.57 10.39
CA LEU A 78 4.39 -0.83 9.04
C LEU A 78 4.88 -2.21 8.56
N VAL A 79 3.92 -3.10 8.26
CA VAL A 79 4.20 -4.48 7.79
C VAL A 79 3.81 -4.71 6.33
N GLY A 80 3.09 -3.76 5.73
CA GLY A 80 2.78 -3.78 4.31
C GLY A 80 1.88 -2.62 3.92
N TRP A 81 1.77 -2.39 2.61
CA TRP A 81 0.92 -1.35 2.07
C TRP A 81 0.54 -1.64 0.61
N LEU A 82 -0.53 -1.00 0.15
CA LEU A 82 -0.95 -1.01 -1.25
C LEU A 82 -1.73 0.25 -1.61
N THR A 83 -1.89 0.52 -2.91
CA THR A 83 -2.81 1.56 -3.37
C THR A 83 -4.08 0.96 -3.94
N ILE A 84 -5.23 1.55 -3.58
CA ILE A 84 -6.55 1.19 -4.08
C ILE A 84 -6.99 2.29 -5.04
N ARG A 85 -7.20 1.95 -6.32
CA ARG A 85 -7.75 2.86 -7.32
C ARG A 85 -9.16 2.45 -7.73
N ARG A 86 -10.05 3.44 -7.83
CA ARG A 86 -11.41 3.32 -8.37
C ARG A 86 -11.51 4.13 -9.65
N ASP A 87 -11.90 3.50 -10.73
CA ASP A 87 -12.16 4.18 -12.00
C ASP A 87 -13.59 4.76 -12.01
N ALA A 88 -13.72 6.03 -12.36
CA ALA A 88 -14.99 6.77 -12.26
C ALA A 88 -15.94 6.51 -13.47
N PHE A 89 -15.47 5.81 -14.50
CA PHE A 89 -16.28 5.44 -15.67
C PHE A 89 -17.07 4.16 -15.42
N ALA A 90 -18.32 4.33 -14.98
CA ALA A 90 -19.25 3.33 -14.46
C ALA A 90 -19.77 2.26 -15.47
N LEU A 91 -18.97 1.76 -16.41
CA LEU A 91 -19.39 0.68 -17.34
C LEU A 91 -18.38 -0.47 -17.52
N VAL A 92 -17.22 -0.40 -16.86
CA VAL A 92 -16.27 -1.53 -16.73
C VAL A 92 -15.86 -1.71 -15.26
N ALA A 93 -16.79 -1.43 -14.35
CA ALA A 93 -16.62 -1.66 -12.91
C ALA A 93 -16.67 -3.16 -12.65
N HIS A 94 -15.53 -3.84 -12.83
CA HIS A 94 -15.40 -5.13 -12.22
C HIS A 94 -14.21 -5.21 -11.26
N TRP A 95 -13.05 -4.62 -11.53
CA TRP A 95 -11.85 -4.86 -10.72
C TRP A 95 -10.99 -3.59 -10.72
N GLY A 96 -11.13 -2.74 -9.69
CA GLY A 96 -10.25 -1.57 -9.52
C GLY A 96 -8.78 -2.01 -9.55
N THR A 97 -7.98 -1.38 -10.40
CA THR A 97 -6.61 -1.81 -10.67
C THR A 97 -5.74 -1.60 -9.43
N LEU A 98 -5.42 -2.70 -8.72
CA LEU A 98 -4.46 -2.69 -7.61
C LEU A 98 -3.06 -2.45 -8.16
N HIS A 99 -2.46 -1.34 -7.76
CA HIS A 99 -1.08 -1.02 -8.08
C HIS A 99 -0.25 -1.05 -6.79
N HIS A 100 0.93 -1.69 -6.86
CA HIS A 100 1.96 -1.73 -5.79
C HIS A 100 1.52 -2.45 -4.51
N VAL A 101 1.22 -3.75 -4.57
CA VAL A 101 1.07 -4.56 -3.35
C VAL A 101 2.44 -4.88 -2.79
N GLN A 102 2.74 -4.37 -1.59
CA GLN A 102 4.01 -4.59 -0.91
C GLN A 102 3.80 -5.16 0.48
N THR A 103 4.51 -6.24 0.80
CA THR A 103 4.49 -6.86 2.14
C THR A 103 5.92 -7.02 2.59
N CYS A 104 6.30 -6.42 3.72
CA CYS A 104 7.68 -6.42 4.16
C CYS A 104 8.15 -7.88 4.39
N THR A 105 9.38 -8.17 3.98
CA THR A 105 9.88 -9.56 3.84
C THR A 105 10.01 -10.29 5.18
N SER A 106 10.14 -9.55 6.28
CA SER A 106 10.14 -10.05 7.67
C SER A 106 8.83 -10.72 8.10
N THR A 107 7.72 -10.49 7.37
CA THR A 107 6.40 -11.07 7.66
C THR A 107 5.95 -12.10 6.62
N ARG A 108 6.87 -12.56 5.75
CA ARG A 108 6.58 -13.56 4.72
C ARG A 108 6.01 -14.85 5.35
N GLY A 109 4.87 -15.32 4.84
CA GLY A 109 4.18 -16.50 5.36
C GLY A 109 3.19 -16.24 6.50
N GLN A 110 3.02 -14.99 6.94
CA GLN A 110 2.06 -14.63 8.00
C GLN A 110 0.67 -14.25 7.49
N GLY A 111 0.48 -14.19 6.17
CA GLY A 111 -0.83 -13.90 5.55
C GLY A 111 -1.14 -12.41 5.37
N ILE A 112 -0.18 -11.50 5.60
CA ILE A 112 -0.36 -10.04 5.49
C ILE A 112 -0.85 -9.62 4.11
N GLY A 113 -0.30 -10.20 3.03
CA GLY A 113 -0.77 -9.93 1.67
C GLY A 113 -2.23 -10.33 1.45
N SER A 114 -2.64 -11.50 1.95
CA SER A 114 -4.05 -11.93 1.90
C SER A 114 -4.95 -11.05 2.75
N ALA A 115 -4.48 -10.59 3.91
CA ALA A 115 -5.23 -9.69 4.78
C ALA A 115 -5.43 -8.30 4.13
N LEU A 116 -4.38 -7.73 3.54
CA LEU A 116 -4.43 -6.49 2.74
C LEU A 116 -5.40 -6.62 1.55
N MET A 117 -5.36 -7.74 0.83
CA MET A 117 -6.27 -7.98 -0.30
C MET A 117 -7.73 -8.12 0.14
N ASN A 118 -7.98 -8.79 1.27
CA ASN A 118 -9.32 -8.92 1.83
C ASN A 118 -9.87 -7.56 2.28
N GLU A 119 -9.03 -6.74 2.93
CA GLU A 119 -9.41 -5.40 3.36
C GLU A 119 -9.64 -4.47 2.16
N ALA A 120 -8.77 -4.51 1.15
CA ALA A 120 -8.97 -3.78 -0.09
C ALA A 120 -10.30 -4.17 -0.78
N HIS A 121 -10.67 -5.45 -0.75
CA HIS A 121 -11.94 -5.92 -1.28
C HIS A 121 -13.15 -5.52 -0.40
N ALA A 122 -12.97 -5.37 0.91
CA ALA A 122 -14.00 -4.79 1.79
C ALA A 122 -14.22 -3.31 1.45
N ILE A 123 -13.14 -2.52 1.36
CA ILE A 123 -13.15 -1.09 1.01
C ILE A 123 -13.75 -0.88 -0.39
N ALA A 124 -13.39 -1.70 -1.38
CA ALA A 124 -13.92 -1.57 -2.74
C ALA A 124 -15.42 -1.93 -2.85
N ARG A 125 -15.95 -2.78 -1.96
CA ARG A 125 -17.37 -3.14 -1.90
C ARG A 125 -18.20 -2.15 -1.09
N ASP A 126 -17.57 -1.41 -0.19
CA ASP A 126 -18.24 -0.36 0.54
C ASP A 126 -18.48 0.85 -0.38
N CYS A 127 -19.73 0.96 -0.87
CA CYS A 127 -20.16 2.06 -1.71
C CYS A 127 -20.28 3.38 -0.95
N GLN A 128 -20.10 3.40 0.38
CA GLN A 128 -20.20 4.59 1.22
C GLN A 128 -18.92 5.41 1.20
N TRP A 129 -18.51 5.73 -0.02
CA TRP A 129 -17.52 6.73 -0.31
C TRP A 129 -18.21 8.12 -0.26
N PRO A 130 -17.67 9.13 0.44
CA PRO A 130 -18.28 10.46 0.46
C PRO A 130 -18.28 11.14 -0.92
#